data_AF-A0A434SPJ2-F1
#
_entry.id   AF-A0A434SPJ2-F1
#
_cell.length_a   1.000
_cell.length_b   1.000
_cell.length_c   1.000
_cell.angle_alpha   90.00
_cell.angle_beta   90.00
_cell.angle_gamma   90.00
#
_symmetry.space_group_name_H-M   'P 1'
#
loop_
_entity.id
_entity.type
_entity.pdbx_description
1 polymer ?
#
loop_
_entity_poly.entity_id
_entity_poly.type
_entity_poly.pdbx_seq_one_letter_code
_entity_poly.pdbx_strand_id
1 'polypeptide(L)' 'MNGADVLCDVLLANGVNVCFANPGTSEMHFVAALDRKPEMRCVLGLA' A
#
# COMPACT_ATOMS: atom_id res chain seq x y z
N MET A 1 5.76 7.15 -10.85
CA MET A 1 6.73 6.72 -9.83
C MET A 1 6.85 7.84 -8.81
N ASN A 2 6.17 7.69 -7.67
CA ASN A 2 6.21 8.59 -6.52
C ASN A 2 6.67 7.84 -5.25
N GLY A 3 6.74 8.52 -4.11
CA GLY A 3 7.17 7.89 -2.86
C GLY A 3 6.32 6.69 -2.42
N ALA A 4 5.01 6.70 -2.72
CA ALA A 4 4.12 5.59 -2.40
C ALA A 4 4.40 4.35 -3.26
N ASP A 5 4.69 4.54 -4.56
CA ASP A 5 5.09 3.44 -5.44
C ASP A 5 6.40 2.80 -4.93
N VAL A 6 7.40 3.63 -4.58
CA VAL A 6 8.69 3.16 -4.07
C VAL A 6 8.54 2.41 -2.75
N LEU A 7 7.66 2.89 -1.85
CA LEU A 7 7.37 2.20 -0.60
C LEU A 7 6.80 0.80 -0.85
N CYS A 8 5.81 0.67 -1.74
CA CYS A 8 5.26 -0.65 -2.11
C CYS A 8 6.35 -1.57 -2.69
N ASP A 9 7.18 -1.06 -3.59
CA ASP A 9 8.25 -1.84 -4.22
C ASP A 9 9.28 -2.34 -3.20
N VAL A 10 9.70 -1.50 -2.27
CA VAL A 10 10.65 -1.87 -1.20
C VAL A 10 10.02 -2.89 -0.25
N LEU A 11 8.75 -2.72 0.13
CA LEU A 11 8.04 -3.67 0.99
C LEU A 11 7.94 -5.06 0.32
N LEU A 12 7.52 -5.10 -0.94
CA LEU A 12 7.42 -6.35 -1.71
C LEU A 12 8.79 -7.01 -1.88
N ALA A 13 9.84 -6.25 -2.17
CA ALA A 13 11.21 -6.76 -2.29
C ALA A 13 11.72 -7.42 -0.98
N ASN A 14 11.16 -7.04 0.16
CA ASN A 14 11.46 -7.62 1.47
C ASN A 14 10.42 -8.66 1.93
N GLY A 15 9.55 -9.13 1.03
CA GLY A 15 8.56 -10.17 1.32
C GLY A 15 7.35 -9.69 2.14
N VAL A 16 7.18 -8.38 2.32
CA VAL A 16 5.98 -7.80 2.95
C VAL A 16 4.93 -7.60 1.85
N ASN A 17 3.87 -8.40 1.88
CA ASN A 17 2.84 -8.41 0.85
C ASN A 17 1.41 -8.23 1.39
N VAL A 18 1.25 -7.92 2.69
CA VAL A 18 -0.06 -7.60 3.29
C VAL A 18 0.03 -6.27 4.01
N CYS A 19 -0.90 -5.37 3.71
CA CYS A 19 -1.05 -4.07 4.36
C CYS A 19 -2.42 -4.00 5.02
N PHE A 20 -2.46 -3.95 6.35
CA PHE A 20 -3.69 -3.63 7.08
C PHE A 20 -3.77 -2.12 7.22
N ALA A 21 -4.84 -1.50 6.73
CA ALA A 21 -4.96 -0.04 6.71
C ALA A 21 -6.41 0.41 6.94
N ASN A 22 -6.57 1.59 7.54
CA ASN A 22 -7.82 2.36 7.54
C ASN A 22 -7.52 3.74 6.95
N PRO A 23 -7.43 3.85 5.61
CA PRO A 23 -6.88 5.03 4.97
C PRO A 23 -7.80 6.25 5.13
N GLY A 24 -7.21 7.40 5.45
CA GLY A 24 -7.83 8.71 5.36
C GLY A 24 -7.39 9.45 4.10
N THR A 25 -7.68 10.75 4.03
CA THR A 25 -7.34 11.59 2.88
C THR A 25 -5.83 11.73 2.67
N SER A 26 -5.06 11.76 3.77
CA SER A 26 -3.59 11.85 3.74
C SER A 26 -2.95 10.62 3.07
N GLU A 27 -3.58 9.46 3.14
CA GLU A 27 -3.05 8.19 2.65
C GLU A 27 -3.52 7.85 1.22
N MET A 28 -4.36 8.67 0.59
CA MET A 28 -4.94 8.35 -0.73
C MET A 28 -3.88 8.12 -1.83
N HIS A 29 -2.73 8.79 -1.75
CA HIS A 29 -1.61 8.54 -2.67
C HIS A 29 -1.03 7.13 -2.51
N PHE A 30 -1.03 6.61 -1.28
CA PHE A 30 -0.62 5.24 -0.97
C PHE A 30 -1.69 4.24 -1.38
N VAL A 31 -2.97 4.52 -1.12
CA VAL A 31 -4.09 3.70 -1.63
C VAL A 31 -4.01 3.55 -3.15
N ALA A 32 -3.77 4.64 -3.88
CA ALA A 32 -3.61 4.58 -5.32
C ALA A 32 -2.38 3.76 -5.77
N ALA A 33 -1.32 3.70 -4.95
CA ALA A 33 -0.15 2.86 -5.24
C ALA A 33 -0.47 1.38 -5.00
N LEU A 34 -1.25 1.05 -3.97
CA LEU A 34 -1.72 -0.32 -3.72
C LEU A 34 -2.56 -0.84 -4.89
N ASP A 35 -3.43 -0.02 -5.48
CA ASP A 35 -4.20 -0.37 -6.68
C ASP A 35 -3.32 -0.74 -7.90
N ARG A 36 -2.13 -0.14 -8.00
CA ARG A 36 -1.16 -0.44 -9.08
C ARG A 36 -0.27 -1.65 -8.79
N LYS A 37 -0.31 -2.19 -7.57
CA LYS A 37 0.58 -3.24 -7.06
C LYS A 37 -0.25 -4.41 -6.52
N PRO A 38 -0.85 -5.23 -7.40
CA PRO A 38 -1.75 -6.32 -7.00
C PRO A 38 -1.09 -7.37 -6.09
N GLU A 39 0.25 -7.44 -6.06
CA GLU A 39 1.03 -8.27 -5.14
C GLU A 39 0.94 -7.80 -3.68
N MET A 40 0.60 -6.52 -3.45
CA MET A 40 0.41 -5.94 -2.12
C MET A 40 -1.06 -6.03 -1.71
N ARG A 41 -1.41 -7.06 -0.94
CA ARG A 41 -2.77 -7.27 -0.45
C ARG A 41 -3.13 -6.23 0.61
N CYS A 42 -3.95 -5.26 0.26
CA CYS A 42 -4.54 -4.34 1.23
C CYS A 42 -5.77 -4.95 1.92
N VAL A 43 -5.85 -4.85 3.24
CA VAL A 43 -6.97 -5.30 4.07
C VAL A 43 -7.47 -4.11 4.88
N LEU A 44 -8.75 -3.79 4.74
CA LEU A 44 -9.37 -2.71 5.50
C LEU A 44 -9.45 -3.10 6.98
N GLY A 45 -8.79 -2.32 7.84
CA GLY A 45 -8.93 -2.42 9.29
C GLY A 45 -10.08 -1.53 9.74
N LEU A 46 -11.24 -2.11 10.04
CA LEU A 46 -12.34 -1.37 10.67
C LEU A 46 -12.04 -1.27 12.18
N ALA A 47 -12.05 -0.06 12.72
CA ALA A 47 -12.05 0.22 14.16
C ALA A 47 -13.41 0.82 14.56
#